data_AF-A0A2V2RV47-F1
#
_entry.id   AF-A0A2V2RV47-F1
#
_cell.length_a   1.000
_cell.length_b   1.000
_cell.length_c   1.000
_cell.angle_alpha   90.00
_cell.angle_beta   90.00
_cell.angle_gamma   90.00
#
_symmetry.space_group_name_H-M   'P 1'
#
loop_
_entity.id
_entity.type
_entity.pdbx_description
1 polymer ?
#
loop_
_entity_poly.entity_id
_entity_poly.type
_entity_poly.pdbx_seq_one_letter_code
_entity_poly.pdbx_strand_id
1 'polypeptide(L)'
;MEHSLLHALQLAGTVVALGGVLLMVVIFFPAEKALEVTPKSTPFAQRLDSSVSRWVFLGAALAAVAAVVNVFVDVAEIDGRTLFGGVNLGTVWRFAATTTVGRLSILRIALLLLIALVARLPGRVKWYLVLAVALAAAVCESLVCHAAAQPADRLSAIALELTHIAAASFWLGILVHLLLARRVIESATDDRGSAFLGEILRRFSPIALGTVGLLAITGLLLATRYLRVPAAVATSAYGLTLTVKLSLLLPLIYAGYVNYRVIRPALQWAGQTGLEPSLRRPLLSKFGKTLELEVTAGVLVLTVAGVLASVSPPQNLGTLRLTPPQIRALVSPHLPRTDVVDPAKFVGAEQRTLDDRRYAEFTHNWSGVMVALLGCGWLVMSLGGRAGLRAEKAWPWLFVPLPIFIAVAADPEVWILRTFTLAQVLGDPQVLEHQLGAVLAFVLVGLGLRDRRRPGPERPLGYALPVLMILGSLLLLGHAHSNFTATQELTNLINVQHAIFGAFGLLAGTLRWFELRGLFPDRATRLIWPSLVIGLGLFMTFCYRETY
;
A
#
# COMPACT_ATOMS: atom_id res chain seq x y z
N MET A 1 -12.56 2.20 -2.68
CA MET A 1 -11.18 2.73 -2.91
C MET A 1 -10.82 4.03 -2.17
N GLU A 2 -11.59 5.13 -2.29
CA GLU A 2 -11.18 6.46 -1.80
C GLU A 2 -10.79 6.44 -0.31
N HIS A 3 -11.63 5.78 0.50
CA HIS A 3 -11.43 5.57 1.92
C HIS A 3 -10.10 4.84 2.22
N SER A 4 -9.83 3.68 1.59
CA SER A 4 -8.62 2.88 1.84
C SER A 4 -7.32 3.63 1.53
N LEU A 5 -7.28 4.43 0.46
CA LEU A 5 -6.13 5.24 0.10
C LEU A 5 -5.90 6.36 1.13
N LEU A 6 -6.97 7.03 1.55
CA LEU A 6 -6.89 8.10 2.56
C LEU A 6 -6.43 7.56 3.91
N HIS A 7 -6.91 6.38 4.32
CA HIS A 7 -6.42 5.67 5.51
C HIS A 7 -4.93 5.34 5.42
N ALA A 8 -4.46 4.82 4.29
CA ALA A 8 -3.04 4.58 4.07
C ALA A 8 -2.20 5.86 4.21
N LEU A 9 -2.67 6.99 3.67
CA LEU A 9 -1.99 8.29 3.78
C LEU A 9 -1.98 8.82 5.23
N GLN A 10 -3.09 8.67 5.95
CA GLN A 10 -3.20 9.05 7.36
C GLN A 10 -2.25 8.22 8.24
N LEU A 11 -2.23 6.89 8.05
CA LEU A 11 -1.33 6.00 8.76
C LEU A 11 0.13 6.31 8.44
N ALA A 12 0.47 6.50 7.16
CA ALA A 12 1.82 6.86 6.73
C ALA A 12 2.27 8.19 7.35
N GLY A 13 1.45 9.24 7.31
CA GLY A 13 1.79 10.53 7.91
C GLY A 13 1.92 10.47 9.43
N THR A 14 1.10 9.65 10.11
CA THR A 14 1.20 9.41 11.56
C THR A 14 2.50 8.68 11.92
N VAL A 15 2.82 7.60 11.19
CA VAL A 15 4.08 6.84 11.34
C VAL A 15 5.31 7.73 11.09
N VAL A 16 5.25 8.61 10.09
CA VAL A 16 6.30 9.61 9.84
C VAL A 16 6.40 10.60 11.00
N ALA A 17 5.30 11.23 11.42
CA ALA A 17 5.33 12.20 12.51
C ALA A 17 5.88 11.61 13.82
N LEU A 18 5.38 10.45 14.24
CA LEU A 18 5.84 9.73 15.42
C LEU A 18 7.29 9.25 15.25
N GLY A 19 7.63 8.65 14.11
CA GLY A 19 8.99 8.17 13.86
C GLY A 19 10.04 9.27 13.91
N GLY A 20 9.75 10.46 13.36
CA GLY A 20 10.66 11.59 13.37
C GLY A 20 10.93 12.12 14.78
N VAL A 21 9.89 12.26 15.61
CA VAL A 21 10.08 12.71 17.00
C VAL A 21 10.81 11.67 17.85
N LEU A 22 10.54 10.38 17.63
CA LEU A 22 11.21 9.28 18.32
C LEU A 22 12.69 9.21 17.93
N LEU A 23 13.01 9.38 16.64
CA LEU A 23 14.39 9.52 16.17
C LEU A 23 15.09 10.66 16.91
N MET A 24 14.43 11.81 17.10
CA MET A 24 15.03 12.96 17.78
C MET A 24 15.25 12.73 19.27
N VAL A 25 14.19 12.40 19.99
CA VAL A 25 14.18 12.33 21.46
C VAL A 25 14.95 11.11 21.97
N VAL A 26 14.78 9.95 21.33
CA VAL A 26 15.31 8.67 21.83
C VAL A 26 16.70 8.37 21.30
N ILE A 27 17.06 8.86 20.12
CA ILE A 27 18.29 8.46 19.42
C ILE A 27 19.23 9.64 19.18
N PHE A 28 18.76 10.70 18.53
CA PHE A 28 19.59 11.81 18.09
C PHE A 28 20.16 12.63 19.26
N PHE A 29 19.33 13.12 20.20
CA PHE A 29 19.85 13.91 21.33
C PHE A 29 20.75 13.10 22.28
N PRO A 30 20.45 11.82 22.57
CA PRO A 30 21.40 10.98 23.30
C PRO A 30 22.72 10.73 22.56
N ALA A 31 22.69 10.59 21.22
CA ALA A 31 23.90 10.49 20.41
C ALA A 31 24.72 11.79 20.42
N GLU A 32 24.03 12.94 20.35
CA GLU A 32 24.62 14.27 20.44
C GLU A 32 25.37 14.43 21.76
N LYS A 33 24.73 14.06 22.88
CA LYS A 33 25.33 14.09 24.21
C LYS A 33 26.52 13.13 24.34
N ALA A 34 26.41 11.91 23.79
CA ALA A 34 27.44 10.88 23.94
C ALA A 34 28.75 11.20 23.19
N LEU A 35 28.65 11.92 22.07
CA LEU A 35 29.81 12.28 21.25
C LEU A 35 30.26 13.73 21.45
N GLU A 36 29.62 14.47 22.35
CA GLU A 36 29.83 15.92 22.57
C GLU A 36 29.77 16.72 21.24
N VAL A 37 28.98 16.22 20.30
CA VAL A 37 28.68 16.87 19.03
C VAL A 37 27.56 17.87 19.29
N THR A 38 27.50 18.97 18.56
CA THR A 38 26.30 19.80 18.46
C THR A 38 25.91 19.86 16.98
N PRO A 39 24.64 20.15 16.62
CA PRO A 39 24.26 20.40 15.23
C PRO A 39 25.15 21.44 14.55
N LYS A 40 25.72 22.39 15.31
CA LYS A 40 26.69 23.38 14.79
C LYS A 40 28.10 22.81 14.59
N SER A 41 28.46 21.70 15.25
CA SER A 41 29.80 21.10 15.16
C SER A 41 29.95 20.04 14.06
N THR A 42 28.84 19.57 13.47
CA THR A 42 28.88 18.69 12.28
C THR A 42 27.81 19.05 11.24
N PRO A 43 28.18 19.26 9.95
CA PRO A 43 27.21 19.50 8.87
C PRO A 43 26.21 18.37 8.66
N PHE A 44 26.55 17.14 9.07
CA PHE A 44 25.66 15.98 9.00
C PHE A 44 24.50 16.10 10.00
N ALA A 45 24.78 16.37 11.28
CA ALA A 45 23.75 16.48 12.30
C ALA A 45 22.75 17.62 12.01
N GLN A 46 23.23 18.78 11.54
CA GLN A 46 22.37 19.89 11.14
C GLN A 46 21.42 19.54 9.99
N ARG A 47 21.96 18.90 8.94
CA ARG A 47 21.17 18.49 7.77
C ARG A 47 20.17 17.40 8.10
N LEU A 48 20.52 16.49 8.99
CA LEU A 48 19.60 15.46 9.49
C LEU A 48 18.47 16.08 10.31
N ASP A 49 18.76 16.98 11.26
CA ASP A 49 17.73 17.69 12.04
C ASP A 49 16.75 18.49 11.17
N SER A 50 17.29 19.21 10.18
CA SER A 50 16.50 19.96 9.20
C SER A 50 15.63 19.02 8.35
N SER A 51 16.18 17.88 7.92
CA SER A 51 15.45 16.87 7.15
C SER A 51 14.27 16.32 7.97
N VAL A 52 14.50 15.91 9.23
CA VAL A 52 13.45 15.35 10.08
C VAL A 52 12.37 16.39 10.38
N SER A 53 12.74 17.63 10.71
CA SER A 53 11.75 18.71 10.91
C SER A 53 10.87 18.92 9.67
N ARG A 54 11.48 18.95 8.47
CA ARG A 54 10.76 19.10 7.20
C ARG A 54 9.77 17.96 6.96
N TRP A 55 10.19 16.71 7.17
CA TRP A 55 9.37 15.55 6.86
C TRP A 55 8.32 15.24 7.91
N VAL A 56 8.55 15.58 9.18
CA VAL A 56 7.48 15.59 10.21
C VAL A 56 6.41 16.61 9.85
N PHE A 57 6.80 17.82 9.43
CA PHE A 57 5.84 18.82 8.94
C PHE A 57 5.03 18.32 7.74
N LEU A 58 5.72 17.82 6.69
CA LEU A 58 5.05 17.36 5.46
C LEU A 58 4.16 16.13 5.72
N GLY A 59 4.63 15.18 6.54
CA GLY A 59 3.86 13.99 6.90
C GLY A 59 2.60 14.33 7.67
N ALA A 60 2.70 15.20 8.68
CA ALA A 60 1.55 15.66 9.45
C ALA A 60 0.56 16.48 8.62
N ALA A 61 1.05 17.37 7.76
CA ALA A 61 0.21 18.15 6.85
C ALA A 61 -0.53 17.25 5.84
N LEU A 62 0.16 16.27 5.25
CA LEU A 62 -0.43 15.32 4.32
C LEU A 62 -1.50 14.46 5.03
N ALA A 63 -1.22 13.96 6.24
CA ALA A 63 -2.20 13.23 7.03
C ALA A 63 -3.41 14.09 7.40
N ALA A 64 -3.21 15.38 7.73
CA ALA A 64 -4.30 16.29 8.02
C ALA A 64 -5.20 16.50 6.79
N VAL A 65 -4.61 16.73 5.61
CA VAL A 65 -5.36 16.86 4.35
C VAL A 65 -6.12 15.57 4.05
N ALA A 66 -5.45 14.40 4.16
CA ALA A 66 -6.09 13.11 3.94
C ALA A 66 -7.26 12.88 4.93
N ALA A 67 -7.09 13.24 6.20
CA ALA A 67 -8.15 13.13 7.20
C ALA A 67 -9.33 14.08 6.94
N VAL A 68 -9.07 15.31 6.46
CA VAL A 68 -10.14 16.23 6.04
C VAL A 68 -10.92 15.65 4.88
N VAL A 69 -10.25 15.19 3.81
CA VAL A 69 -10.91 14.57 2.66
C VAL A 69 -11.70 13.34 3.09
N ASN A 70 -11.16 12.54 4.02
CA ASN A 70 -11.84 11.34 4.51
C ASN A 70 -13.19 11.64 5.16
N VAL A 71 -13.34 12.77 5.87
CA VAL A 71 -14.65 13.14 6.45
C VAL A 71 -15.72 13.31 5.36
N PHE A 72 -15.35 13.82 4.18
CA PHE A 72 -16.29 13.93 3.07
C PHE A 72 -16.55 12.59 2.40
N VAL A 73 -15.51 11.76 2.26
CA VAL A 73 -15.63 10.40 1.72
C VAL A 73 -16.50 9.52 2.62
N ASP A 74 -16.31 9.56 3.94
CA ASP A 74 -17.12 8.81 4.91
C ASP A 74 -18.62 9.15 4.75
N VAL A 75 -18.93 10.43 4.51
CA VAL A 75 -20.32 10.88 4.30
C VAL A 75 -20.84 10.48 2.92
N ALA A 76 -20.02 10.57 1.88
CA ALA A 76 -20.39 10.12 0.54
C ALA A 76 -20.68 8.61 0.50
N GLU A 77 -19.88 7.83 1.22
CA GLU A 77 -20.00 6.37 1.31
C GLU A 77 -21.28 5.96 2.04
N ILE A 78 -21.71 6.71 3.06
CA ILE A 78 -23.03 6.51 3.70
C ILE A 78 -24.17 6.63 2.69
N ASP A 79 -24.03 7.53 1.72
CA ASP A 79 -25.02 7.74 0.65
C ASP A 79 -24.79 6.80 -0.57
N GLY A 80 -23.85 5.86 -0.48
CA GLY A 80 -23.50 4.93 -1.56
C GLY A 80 -22.88 5.60 -2.79
N ARG A 81 -22.23 6.76 -2.62
CA ARG A 81 -21.62 7.56 -3.69
C ARG A 81 -20.14 7.81 -3.44
N THR A 82 -19.44 8.22 -4.48
CA THR A 82 -18.09 8.78 -4.35
C THR A 82 -18.15 10.25 -3.92
N LEU A 83 -17.02 10.79 -3.50
CA LEU A 83 -16.86 12.23 -3.26
C LEU A 83 -17.22 13.09 -4.49
N PHE A 84 -16.96 12.59 -5.70
CA PHE A 84 -17.17 13.31 -6.95
C PHE A 84 -18.65 13.38 -7.38
N GLY A 85 -19.51 12.52 -6.82
CA GLY A 85 -20.97 12.59 -6.99
C GLY A 85 -21.64 13.74 -6.24
N GLY A 86 -20.86 14.50 -5.46
CA GLY A 86 -21.33 15.60 -4.62
C GLY A 86 -21.76 15.13 -3.23
N VAL A 87 -21.53 15.98 -2.23
CA VAL A 87 -21.81 15.67 -0.82
C VAL A 87 -22.65 16.79 -0.20
N ASN A 88 -23.69 16.40 0.55
CA ASN A 88 -24.51 17.37 1.28
C ASN A 88 -23.76 17.93 2.49
N LEU A 89 -23.39 19.21 2.44
CA LEU A 89 -22.63 19.88 3.51
C LEU A 89 -23.36 19.88 4.86
N GLY A 90 -24.70 19.87 4.87
CA GLY A 90 -25.49 19.73 6.09
C GLY A 90 -25.38 18.35 6.72
N THR A 91 -25.23 17.28 5.91
CA THR A 91 -24.93 15.93 6.40
C THR A 91 -23.49 15.84 6.92
N VAL A 92 -22.52 16.46 6.23
CA VAL A 92 -21.13 16.55 6.71
C VAL A 92 -21.05 17.24 8.07
N TRP A 93 -21.73 18.37 8.22
CA TRP A 93 -21.81 19.07 9.50
C TRP A 93 -22.43 18.20 10.59
N ARG A 94 -23.57 17.55 10.31
CA ARG A 94 -24.21 16.64 11.26
C ARG A 94 -23.28 15.49 11.65
N PHE A 95 -22.66 14.82 10.67
CA PHE A 95 -21.69 13.76 10.92
C PHE A 95 -20.57 14.23 11.86
N ALA A 96 -19.92 15.37 11.55
CA ALA A 96 -18.85 15.93 12.35
C ALA A 96 -19.30 16.37 13.76
N ALA A 97 -20.51 16.93 13.89
CA ALA A 97 -21.00 17.52 15.13
C ALA A 97 -21.71 16.53 16.06
N THR A 98 -22.37 15.49 15.53
CA THR A 98 -23.24 14.59 16.31
C THR A 98 -22.67 13.20 16.51
N THR A 99 -21.80 12.72 15.62
CA THR A 99 -21.24 11.37 15.73
C THR A 99 -19.92 11.37 16.50
N THR A 100 -19.67 10.30 17.27
CA THR A 100 -18.39 10.11 17.97
C THR A 100 -17.22 10.01 16.98
N VAL A 101 -17.42 9.29 15.88
CA VAL A 101 -16.44 9.15 14.79
C VAL A 101 -16.09 10.50 14.21
N GLY A 102 -17.09 11.30 13.82
CA GLY A 102 -16.90 12.64 13.27
C GLY A 102 -16.15 13.57 14.24
N ARG A 103 -16.55 13.62 15.51
CA ARG A 103 -15.87 14.45 16.53
C ARG A 103 -14.41 14.05 16.74
N LEU A 104 -14.12 12.75 16.81
CA LEU A 104 -12.75 12.24 16.93
C LEU A 104 -11.93 12.53 15.65
N SER A 105 -12.54 12.45 14.47
CA SER A 105 -11.90 12.84 13.21
C SER A 105 -11.53 14.31 13.18
N ILE A 106 -12.42 15.22 13.62
CA ILE A 106 -12.11 16.66 13.73
C ILE A 106 -10.99 16.93 14.75
N LEU A 107 -11.04 16.29 15.92
CA LEU A 107 -9.99 16.41 16.92
C LEU A 107 -8.63 15.93 16.36
N ARG A 108 -8.61 14.77 15.69
CA ARG A 108 -7.42 14.23 15.05
C ARG A 108 -6.86 15.17 13.98
N ILE A 109 -7.71 15.77 13.14
CA ILE A 109 -7.31 16.79 12.15
C ILE A 109 -6.64 17.98 12.86
N ALA A 110 -7.24 18.50 13.94
CA ALA A 110 -6.67 19.61 14.71
C ALA A 110 -5.30 19.25 15.31
N LEU A 111 -5.16 18.03 15.86
CA LEU A 111 -3.89 17.53 16.40
C LEU A 111 -2.81 17.39 15.32
N LEU A 112 -3.16 16.86 14.13
CA LEU A 112 -2.23 16.75 13.00
C LEU A 112 -1.77 18.13 12.49
N LEU A 113 -2.67 19.10 12.40
CA LEU A 113 -2.31 20.49 12.07
C LEU A 113 -1.43 21.12 13.15
N LEU A 114 -1.69 20.84 14.42
CA LEU A 114 -0.86 21.30 15.53
C LEU A 114 0.55 20.70 15.47
N ILE A 115 0.69 19.40 15.15
CA ILE A 115 2.01 18.78 14.91
C ILE A 115 2.76 19.51 13.81
N ALA A 116 2.09 19.78 12.68
CA ALA A 116 2.69 20.49 11.55
C ALA A 116 3.18 21.89 11.97
N LEU A 117 2.38 22.64 12.73
CA LEU A 117 2.77 23.96 13.23
C LEU A 117 3.95 23.89 14.22
N VAL A 118 3.87 23.00 15.21
CA VAL A 118 4.89 22.84 16.26
C VAL A 118 6.23 22.37 15.67
N ALA A 119 6.21 21.52 14.64
CA ALA A 119 7.41 21.05 13.96
C ALA A 119 8.29 22.20 13.40
N ARG A 120 7.67 23.37 13.13
CA ARG A 120 8.35 24.57 12.64
C ARG A 120 8.98 25.44 13.72
N LEU A 121 8.66 25.20 15.00
CA LEU A 121 9.25 25.96 16.09
C LEU A 121 10.78 25.71 16.17
N PRO A 122 11.56 26.66 16.70
CA PRO A 122 12.96 26.44 17.02
C PRO A 122 13.13 25.66 18.33
N GLY A 123 14.33 25.11 18.53
CA GLY A 123 14.73 24.50 19.81
C GLY A 123 14.24 23.07 20.05
N ARG A 124 14.68 22.48 21.17
CA ARG A 124 14.40 21.07 21.50
C ARG A 124 13.00 20.83 22.08
N VAL A 125 12.42 21.85 22.72
CA VAL A 125 11.09 21.75 23.38
C VAL A 125 10.01 21.31 22.39
N LYS A 126 10.11 21.74 21.13
CA LYS A 126 9.17 21.35 20.07
C LYS A 126 9.02 19.84 19.91
N TRP A 127 10.08 19.07 20.11
CA TRP A 127 10.03 17.62 19.94
C TRP A 127 9.22 16.95 21.04
N TYR A 128 9.32 17.43 22.28
CA TYR A 128 8.48 16.94 23.37
C TYR A 128 7.01 17.31 23.16
N LEU A 129 6.73 18.51 22.62
CA LEU A 129 5.38 18.92 22.25
C LEU A 129 4.82 18.07 21.11
N VAL A 130 5.59 17.86 20.03
CA VAL A 130 5.21 16.96 18.92
C VAL A 130 4.93 15.56 19.44
N LEU A 131 5.74 15.02 20.35
CA LEU A 131 5.52 13.70 20.93
C LEU A 131 4.17 13.62 21.65
N ALA A 132 3.87 14.58 22.52
CA ALA A 132 2.61 14.61 23.26
C ALA A 132 1.40 14.69 22.32
N VAL A 133 1.45 15.59 21.33
CA VAL A 133 0.35 15.78 20.36
C VAL A 133 0.21 14.57 19.42
N ALA A 134 1.31 13.97 18.98
CA ALA A 134 1.30 12.79 18.12
C ALA A 134 0.76 11.54 18.84
N LEU A 135 1.07 11.37 20.13
CA LEU A 135 0.46 10.33 20.95
C LEU A 135 -1.05 10.55 21.10
N ALA A 136 -1.50 11.78 21.33
CA ALA A 136 -2.93 12.09 21.38
C ALA A 136 -3.63 11.80 20.03
N ALA A 137 -2.99 12.11 18.90
CA ALA A 137 -3.53 11.79 17.57
C ALA A 137 -3.64 10.27 17.35
N ALA A 138 -2.63 9.50 17.76
CA ALA A 138 -2.65 8.04 17.68
C ALA A 138 -3.70 7.40 18.60
N VAL A 139 -4.01 8.02 19.75
CA VAL A 139 -5.14 7.60 20.60
C VAL A 139 -6.47 7.89 19.90
N CYS A 140 -6.63 9.05 19.25
CA CYS A 140 -7.84 9.32 18.48
C CYS A 140 -8.05 8.27 17.37
N GLU A 141 -6.98 7.88 16.69
CA GLU A 141 -6.99 6.80 15.68
C GLU A 141 -7.53 5.48 16.26
N SER A 142 -6.97 5.04 17.39
CA SER A 142 -7.30 3.74 17.97
C SER A 142 -8.72 3.68 18.53
N LEU A 143 -9.35 4.83 18.78
CA LEU A 143 -10.75 4.93 19.21
C LEU A 143 -11.75 4.86 18.04
N VAL A 144 -11.30 5.00 16.79
CA VAL A 144 -12.15 5.03 15.58
C VAL A 144 -11.96 3.76 14.71
N CYS A 145 -11.11 2.82 15.12
CA CYS A 145 -10.81 1.63 14.33
C CYS A 145 -11.72 0.41 14.62
N HIS A 146 -11.57 -0.67 13.84
CA HIS A 146 -12.27 -1.94 14.06
C HIS A 146 -12.09 -2.52 15.47
N ALA A 147 -10.97 -2.21 16.13
CA ALA A 147 -10.72 -2.63 17.50
C ALA A 147 -11.70 -1.96 18.49
N ALA A 148 -12.06 -0.70 18.24
CA ALA A 148 -13.06 0.03 19.03
C ALA A 148 -14.48 -0.45 18.77
N ALA A 149 -14.75 -1.01 17.59
CA ALA A 149 -16.04 -1.60 17.24
C ALA A 149 -16.25 -3.02 17.80
N GLN A 150 -15.26 -3.62 18.46
CA GLN A 150 -15.40 -4.98 19.00
C GLN A 150 -16.49 -5.06 20.10
N PRO A 151 -17.35 -6.10 20.06
CA PRO A 151 -18.42 -6.27 21.04
C PRO A 151 -17.91 -6.72 22.41
N ALA A 152 -16.78 -7.44 22.46
CA ALA A 152 -16.13 -7.91 23.68
C ALA A 152 -14.64 -7.52 23.69
N ASP A 153 -14.07 -7.38 24.89
CA ASP A 153 -12.64 -7.08 25.12
C ASP A 153 -12.11 -5.82 24.40
N ARG A 154 -13.00 -4.84 24.16
CA ARG A 154 -12.74 -3.61 23.39
C ARG A 154 -11.48 -2.87 23.83
N LEU A 155 -11.30 -2.65 25.13
CA LEU A 155 -10.13 -1.94 25.67
C LEU A 155 -8.82 -2.65 25.31
N SER A 156 -8.80 -3.99 25.41
CA SER A 156 -7.61 -4.76 25.05
C SER A 156 -7.33 -4.72 23.54
N ALA A 157 -8.37 -4.69 22.70
CA ALA A 157 -8.23 -4.58 21.25
C ALA A 157 -7.66 -3.19 20.87
N ILE A 158 -8.21 -2.12 21.45
CA ILE A 158 -7.72 -0.75 21.25
C ILE A 158 -6.27 -0.61 21.71
N ALA A 159 -5.94 -1.13 22.90
CA ALA A 159 -4.58 -1.09 23.43
C ALA A 159 -3.59 -1.85 22.54
N LEU A 160 -4.01 -3.01 22.02
CA LEU A 160 -3.21 -3.83 21.11
C LEU A 160 -2.93 -3.11 19.80
N GLU A 161 -3.95 -2.48 19.22
CA GLU A 161 -3.83 -1.69 18.00
C GLU A 161 -2.93 -0.46 18.20
N LEU A 162 -3.15 0.30 19.27
CA LEU A 162 -2.30 1.44 19.63
C LEU A 162 -0.84 1.02 19.80
N THR A 163 -0.60 -0.11 20.47
CA THR A 163 0.74 -0.68 20.65
C THR A 163 1.35 -1.09 19.30
N HIS A 164 0.55 -1.67 18.40
CA HIS A 164 0.99 -2.05 17.06
C HIS A 164 1.41 -0.82 16.23
N ILE A 165 0.58 0.23 16.20
CA ILE A 165 0.87 1.49 15.49
C ILE A 165 2.09 2.19 16.09
N ALA A 166 2.21 2.22 17.42
CA ALA A 166 3.38 2.78 18.09
C ALA A 166 4.65 2.02 17.71
N ALA A 167 4.64 0.68 17.77
CA ALA A 167 5.78 -0.15 17.39
C ALA A 167 6.16 0.03 15.90
N ALA A 168 5.17 0.12 15.01
CA ALA A 168 5.38 0.45 13.59
C ALA A 168 6.03 1.83 13.40
N SER A 169 5.63 2.81 14.21
CA SER A 169 6.19 4.17 14.18
C SER A 169 7.65 4.22 14.64
N PHE A 170 8.00 3.49 15.68
CA PHE A 170 9.40 3.36 16.13
C PHE A 170 10.28 2.68 15.08
N TRP A 171 9.79 1.61 14.45
CA TRP A 171 10.60 0.87 13.49
C TRP A 171 10.61 1.56 12.13
N LEU A 172 9.47 1.55 11.43
CA LEU A 172 9.36 2.01 10.05
C LEU A 172 9.41 3.53 9.95
N GLY A 173 8.84 4.25 10.93
CA GLY A 173 8.89 5.71 10.93
C GLY A 173 10.32 6.25 11.02
N ILE A 174 11.19 5.63 11.82
CA ILE A 174 12.61 5.99 11.89
C ILE A 174 13.32 5.63 10.58
N LEU A 175 13.07 4.44 10.02
CA LEU A 175 13.66 4.02 8.74
C LEU A 175 13.31 4.99 7.60
N VAL A 176 12.06 5.46 7.54
CA VAL A 176 11.61 6.45 6.56
C VAL A 176 12.46 7.73 6.68
N HIS A 177 12.69 8.24 7.89
CA HIS A 177 13.54 9.41 8.10
C HIS A 177 14.99 9.19 7.66
N LEU A 178 15.55 8.01 7.94
CA LEU A 178 16.88 7.65 7.47
C LEU A 178 16.96 7.57 5.95
N LEU A 179 15.95 6.99 5.27
CA LEU A 179 15.89 6.98 3.80
C LEU A 179 15.73 8.39 3.23
N LEU A 180 14.88 9.23 3.82
CA LEU A 180 14.67 10.60 3.36
C LEU A 180 15.93 11.45 3.55
N ALA A 181 16.76 11.11 4.55
CA ALA A 181 18.09 11.65 4.76
C ALA A 181 19.19 10.88 4.00
N ARG A 182 18.88 9.96 3.08
CA ARG A 182 19.87 9.11 2.40
C ARG A 182 21.01 9.88 1.77
N ARG A 183 20.73 10.97 1.05
CA ARG A 183 21.80 11.80 0.44
C ARG A 183 22.71 12.43 1.49
N VAL A 184 22.15 12.78 2.65
CA VAL A 184 22.90 13.33 3.79
C VAL A 184 23.80 12.24 4.38
N ILE A 185 23.25 11.03 4.56
CA ILE A 185 23.97 9.83 5.01
C ILE A 185 25.10 9.44 4.06
N GLU A 186 24.84 9.36 2.76
CA GLU A 186 25.85 9.02 1.73
C GLU A 186 26.96 10.07 1.62
N SER A 187 26.72 11.29 2.12
CA SER A 187 27.72 12.37 2.20
C SER A 187 28.48 12.43 3.52
N ALA A 188 28.14 11.60 4.51
CA ALA A 188 28.76 11.58 5.84
C ALA A 188 30.09 10.81 5.85
N THR A 189 31.00 11.20 4.96
CA THR A 189 32.29 10.52 4.79
C THR A 189 33.37 11.01 5.74
N ASP A 190 33.20 12.18 6.36
CA ASP A 190 34.10 12.70 7.39
C ASP A 190 33.98 11.89 8.70
N ASP A 191 35.03 11.90 9.51
CA ASP A 191 35.12 11.06 10.73
C ASP A 191 33.99 11.37 11.71
N ARG A 192 33.67 12.65 11.92
CA ARG A 192 32.64 13.07 12.87
C ARG A 192 31.24 12.68 12.39
N GLY A 193 30.95 12.91 11.11
CA GLY A 193 29.68 12.52 10.49
C GLY A 193 29.48 11.00 10.51
N SER A 194 30.50 10.23 10.16
CA SER A 194 30.48 8.77 10.18
C SER A 194 30.33 8.22 11.61
N ALA A 195 31.05 8.79 12.59
CA ALA A 195 30.91 8.41 14.00
C ALA A 195 29.51 8.70 14.54
N PHE A 196 28.94 9.87 14.21
CA PHE A 196 27.59 10.25 14.61
C PHE A 196 26.53 9.33 14.01
N LEU A 197 26.64 9.00 12.73
CA LEU A 197 25.78 7.99 12.09
C LEU A 197 25.95 6.61 12.76
N GLY A 198 27.18 6.20 13.04
CA GLY A 198 27.47 4.94 13.73
C GLY A 198 26.78 4.85 15.09
N GLU A 199 26.77 5.94 15.86
CA GLU A 199 26.09 6.02 17.16
C GLU A 199 24.56 5.98 17.02
N ILE A 200 23.99 6.68 16.03
CA ILE A 200 22.55 6.58 15.70
C ILE A 200 22.17 5.12 15.40
N LEU A 201 22.93 4.44 14.54
CA LEU A 201 22.65 3.04 14.18
C LEU A 201 22.84 2.09 15.37
N ARG A 202 23.85 2.34 16.22
CA ARG A 202 24.09 1.54 17.43
C ARG A 202 22.90 1.59 18.39
N ARG A 203 22.29 2.77 18.57
CA ARG A 203 21.10 2.97 19.41
C ARG A 203 19.83 2.46 18.75
N PHE A 204 19.70 2.60 17.44
CA PHE A 204 18.52 2.15 16.71
C PHE A 204 18.39 0.62 16.66
N SER A 205 19.50 -0.12 16.49
CA SER A 205 19.45 -1.59 16.35
C SER A 205 18.64 -2.35 17.42
N PRO A 206 18.89 -2.18 18.74
CA PRO A 206 18.11 -2.90 19.75
C PRO A 206 16.64 -2.43 19.80
N ILE A 207 16.37 -1.15 19.52
CA ILE A 207 15.00 -0.61 19.44
C ILE A 207 14.26 -1.25 18.27
N ALA A 208 14.89 -1.30 17.09
CA ALA A 208 14.34 -1.94 15.90
C ALA A 208 14.04 -3.42 16.18
N LEU A 209 14.97 -4.18 16.77
CA LEU A 209 14.72 -5.58 17.09
C LEU A 209 13.56 -5.78 18.08
N GLY A 210 13.52 -4.97 19.16
CA GLY A 210 12.45 -5.04 20.16
C GLY A 210 11.08 -4.67 19.57
N THR A 211 11.02 -3.63 18.75
CA THR A 211 9.78 -3.16 18.11
C THR A 211 9.28 -4.10 17.00
N VAL A 212 10.18 -4.73 16.24
CA VAL A 212 9.83 -5.82 15.31
C VAL A 212 9.24 -7.01 16.06
N GLY A 213 9.86 -7.41 17.18
CA GLY A 213 9.33 -8.47 18.04
C GLY A 213 7.95 -8.12 18.59
N LEU A 214 7.77 -6.89 19.06
CA LEU A 214 6.48 -6.39 19.55
C LEU A 214 5.42 -6.36 18.42
N LEU A 215 5.78 -5.95 17.21
CA LEU A 215 4.90 -6.02 16.03
C LEU A 215 4.49 -7.44 15.69
N ALA A 216 5.42 -8.39 15.75
CA ALA A 216 5.13 -9.79 15.51
C ALA A 216 4.15 -10.35 16.55
N ILE A 217 4.38 -10.07 17.84
CA ILE A 217 3.50 -10.50 18.94
C ILE A 217 2.12 -9.86 18.81
N THR A 218 2.06 -8.53 18.69
CA THR A 218 0.79 -7.80 18.59
C THR A 218 0.02 -8.16 17.34
N GLY A 219 0.70 -8.30 16.19
CA GLY A 219 0.11 -8.76 14.94
C GLY A 219 -0.43 -10.20 15.03
N LEU A 220 0.28 -11.10 15.70
CA LEU A 220 -0.19 -12.47 15.95
C LEU A 220 -1.44 -12.49 16.83
N LEU A 221 -1.45 -11.69 17.91
CA LEU A 221 -2.62 -11.57 18.80
C LEU A 221 -3.83 -10.95 18.08
N LEU A 222 -3.63 -9.98 17.19
CA LEU A 222 -4.71 -9.44 16.35
C LEU A 222 -5.19 -10.48 15.33
N ALA A 223 -4.28 -11.22 14.70
CA ALA A 223 -4.61 -12.27 13.75
C ALA A 223 -5.46 -13.38 14.39
N THR A 224 -5.10 -13.87 15.58
CA THR A 224 -5.89 -14.90 16.28
C THR A 224 -7.26 -14.40 16.73
N ARG A 225 -7.41 -13.10 17.01
CA ARG A 225 -8.70 -12.49 17.33
C ARG A 225 -9.63 -12.40 16.11
N TYR A 226 -9.10 -11.99 14.96
CA TYR A 226 -9.89 -11.73 13.75
C TYR A 226 -10.06 -12.96 12.85
N LEU A 227 -9.11 -13.91 12.88
CA LEU A 227 -9.10 -15.14 12.09
C LEU A 227 -9.16 -16.36 13.01
N ARG A 228 -10.31 -16.57 13.66
CA ARG A 228 -10.51 -17.72 14.58
C ARG A 228 -10.52 -19.07 13.88
N VAL A 229 -10.85 -19.11 12.59
CA VAL A 229 -10.86 -20.32 11.77
C VAL A 229 -9.64 -20.29 10.85
N PRO A 230 -8.69 -21.25 10.92
CA PRO A 230 -7.48 -21.24 10.09
C PRO A 230 -7.76 -21.21 8.59
N ALA A 231 -8.83 -21.88 8.13
CA ALA A 231 -9.24 -21.85 6.73
C ALA A 231 -9.59 -20.43 6.23
N ALA A 232 -9.98 -19.51 7.12
CA ALA A 232 -10.30 -18.13 6.76
C ALA A 232 -9.09 -17.37 6.20
N VAL A 233 -7.86 -17.79 6.49
CA VAL A 233 -6.64 -17.21 5.91
C VAL A 233 -6.68 -17.31 4.37
N ALA A 234 -7.08 -18.45 3.83
CA ALA A 234 -7.13 -18.69 2.39
C ALA A 234 -8.51 -18.47 1.75
N THR A 235 -9.57 -18.37 2.57
CA THR A 235 -10.96 -18.34 2.10
C THR A 235 -11.69 -17.04 2.43
N SER A 236 -10.98 -16.01 2.92
CA SER A 236 -11.56 -14.68 3.13
C SER A 236 -10.66 -13.60 2.52
N ALA A 237 -11.26 -12.51 2.06
CA ALA A 237 -10.52 -11.36 1.52
C ALA A 237 -9.59 -10.75 2.57
N TYR A 238 -10.04 -10.70 3.83
CA TYR A 238 -9.23 -10.27 4.97
C TYR A 238 -7.97 -11.15 5.13
N GLY A 239 -8.15 -12.48 5.12
CA GLY A 239 -7.06 -13.45 5.26
C GLY A 239 -6.03 -13.34 4.14
N LEU A 240 -6.47 -13.24 2.89
CA LEU A 240 -5.59 -13.10 1.73
C LEU A 240 -4.85 -11.77 1.74
N THR A 241 -5.53 -10.67 2.07
CA THR A 241 -4.91 -9.34 2.21
C THR A 241 -3.86 -9.34 3.32
N LEU A 242 -4.11 -10.04 4.44
CA LEU A 242 -3.11 -10.25 5.47
C LEU A 242 -1.92 -11.08 4.94
N THR A 243 -2.14 -12.14 4.17
CA THR A 243 -1.06 -12.91 3.54
C THR A 243 -0.21 -12.06 2.60
N VAL A 244 -0.81 -11.16 1.83
CA VAL A 244 -0.08 -10.17 1.01
C VAL A 244 0.77 -9.26 1.90
N LYS A 245 0.20 -8.69 2.97
CA LYS A 245 0.93 -7.86 3.95
C LYS A 245 2.13 -8.61 4.51
N LEU A 246 1.97 -9.87 4.92
CA LEU A 246 3.05 -10.70 5.47
C LEU A 246 4.10 -11.05 4.42
N SER A 247 3.71 -11.24 3.16
CA SER A 247 4.65 -11.54 2.06
C SER A 247 5.56 -10.33 1.77
N LEU A 248 5.02 -9.11 1.87
CA LEU A 248 5.79 -7.87 1.73
C LEU A 248 6.73 -7.60 2.92
N LEU A 249 6.51 -8.22 4.09
CA LEU A 249 7.44 -8.14 5.22
C LEU A 249 8.73 -8.94 4.98
N LEU A 250 8.71 -9.96 4.12
CA LEU A 250 9.90 -10.81 3.86
C LEU A 250 11.10 -10.01 3.35
N PRO A 251 11.00 -9.19 2.27
CA PRO A 251 12.11 -8.36 1.83
C PRO A 251 12.53 -7.35 2.91
N LEU A 252 11.58 -6.73 3.62
CA LEU A 252 11.85 -5.80 4.72
C LEU A 252 12.71 -6.44 5.83
N ILE A 253 12.34 -7.64 6.30
CA ILE A 253 13.10 -8.38 7.32
C ILE A 253 14.47 -8.81 6.79
N TYR A 254 14.55 -9.26 5.54
CA TYR A 254 15.80 -9.65 4.92
C TYR A 254 16.80 -8.49 4.85
N ALA A 255 16.37 -7.31 4.41
CA ALA A 255 17.23 -6.13 4.39
C ALA A 255 17.61 -5.69 5.81
N GLY A 256 16.68 -5.80 6.78
CA GLY A 256 16.96 -5.58 8.21
C GLY A 256 18.07 -6.49 8.74
N TYR A 257 18.02 -7.77 8.37
CA TYR A 257 19.06 -8.74 8.70
C TYR A 257 20.41 -8.37 8.08
N VAL A 258 20.45 -8.00 6.80
CA VAL A 258 21.68 -7.55 6.11
C VAL A 258 22.25 -6.30 6.77
N ASN A 259 21.39 -5.34 7.11
CA ASN A 259 21.77 -4.12 7.81
C ASN A 259 22.38 -4.41 9.19
N TYR A 260 21.73 -5.29 9.96
CA TYR A 260 22.17 -5.65 11.30
C TYR A 260 23.47 -6.47 11.32
N ARG A 261 23.60 -7.46 10.45
CA ARG A 261 24.71 -8.44 10.46
C ARG A 261 25.91 -8.06 9.63
N VAL A 262 25.71 -7.28 8.56
CA VAL A 262 26.77 -7.00 7.58
C VAL A 262 27.13 -5.51 7.56
N ILE A 263 26.15 -4.64 7.32
CA ILE A 263 26.43 -3.22 7.05
C ILE A 263 26.81 -2.47 8.31
N ARG A 264 26.06 -2.64 9.41
CA ARG A 264 26.35 -1.97 10.69
C ARG A 264 27.75 -2.30 11.23
N PRO A 265 28.17 -3.58 11.37
CA PRO A 265 29.52 -3.89 11.85
C PRO A 265 30.61 -3.30 10.96
N ALA A 266 30.42 -3.33 9.64
CA ALA A 266 31.37 -2.73 8.70
C ALA A 266 31.48 -1.21 8.87
N LEU A 267 30.36 -0.50 9.12
CA LEU A 267 30.35 0.94 9.37
C LEU A 267 31.03 1.30 10.69
N GLN A 268 30.80 0.48 11.73
CA GLN A 268 31.44 0.66 13.03
C GLN A 268 32.95 0.45 12.93
N TRP A 269 33.38 -0.62 12.25
CA TRP A 269 34.79 -0.89 12.01
C TRP A 269 35.46 0.24 11.22
N ALA A 270 34.81 0.71 10.14
CA ALA A 270 35.34 1.81 9.33
C ALA A 270 35.48 3.13 10.12
N GLY A 271 34.56 3.40 11.04
CA GLY A 271 34.65 4.55 11.94
C GLY A 271 35.76 4.43 12.99
N GLN A 272 36.05 3.22 13.48
CA GLN A 272 37.11 2.97 14.47
C GLN A 272 38.52 3.00 13.86
N THR A 273 38.67 2.49 12.64
CA THR A 273 39.98 2.39 11.97
C THR A 273 40.37 3.64 11.17
N GLY A 274 39.51 4.67 11.16
CA GLY A 274 39.77 5.89 10.39
C GLY A 274 39.82 5.63 8.88
N LEU A 275 38.99 4.71 8.38
CA LEU A 275 39.02 4.26 6.97
C LEU A 275 39.01 5.44 5.99
N GLU A 276 39.74 5.37 4.87
CA GLU A 276 39.73 6.45 3.87
C GLU A 276 38.30 6.78 3.39
N PRO A 277 37.93 8.08 3.23
CA PRO A 277 36.60 8.51 2.76
C PRO A 277 36.13 7.85 1.45
N SER A 278 37.07 7.59 0.54
CA SER A 278 36.83 6.91 -0.74
C SER A 278 36.32 5.48 -0.56
N LEU A 279 36.74 4.79 0.51
CA LEU A 279 36.33 3.43 0.85
C LEU A 279 35.05 3.39 1.71
N ARG A 280 34.71 4.49 2.42
CA ARG A 280 33.46 4.60 3.19
C ARG A 280 32.23 4.79 2.31
N ARG A 281 32.35 5.58 1.24
CA ARG A 281 31.22 5.95 0.37
C ARG A 281 30.48 4.75 -0.24
N PRO A 282 31.14 3.69 -0.73
CA PRO A 282 30.44 2.49 -1.20
C PRO A 282 29.62 1.79 -0.11
N LEU A 283 30.12 1.76 1.13
CA LEU A 283 29.41 1.16 2.26
C LEU A 283 28.16 1.97 2.65
N LEU A 284 28.28 3.30 2.67
CA LEU A 284 27.13 4.20 2.90
C LEU A 284 26.10 4.12 1.76
N SER A 285 26.55 3.98 0.51
CA SER A 285 25.67 3.76 -0.65
C SER A 285 24.95 2.40 -0.55
N LYS A 286 25.66 1.35 -0.13
CA LYS A 286 25.06 0.03 0.14
C LYS A 286 24.00 0.11 1.24
N PHE A 287 24.28 0.85 2.32
CA PHE A 287 23.31 1.14 3.37
C PHE A 287 22.09 1.91 2.84
N GLY A 288 22.30 2.91 1.99
CA GLY A 288 21.22 3.65 1.34
C GLY A 288 20.31 2.79 0.47
N LYS A 289 20.87 1.79 -0.23
CA LYS A 289 20.11 0.82 -1.04
C LYS A 289 19.31 -0.16 -0.18
N THR A 290 19.89 -0.69 0.91
CA THR A 290 19.16 -1.59 1.81
C THR A 290 18.05 -0.85 2.56
N LEU A 291 18.30 0.38 3.01
CA LEU A 291 17.25 1.27 3.55
C LEU A 291 16.12 1.50 2.54
N GLU A 292 16.45 1.70 1.27
CA GLU A 292 15.44 1.88 0.23
C GLU A 292 14.56 0.65 0.08
N LEU A 293 15.16 -0.55 0.09
CA LEU A 293 14.40 -1.80 0.06
C LEU A 293 13.48 -1.90 1.27
N GLU A 294 13.99 -1.65 2.48
CA GLU A 294 13.20 -1.71 3.72
C GLU A 294 12.02 -0.75 3.65
N VAL A 295 12.28 0.53 3.40
CA VAL A 295 11.22 1.54 3.43
C VAL A 295 10.23 1.35 2.28
N THR A 296 10.66 0.94 1.10
CA THR A 296 9.71 0.65 0.01
C THR A 296 8.78 -0.49 0.40
N ALA A 297 9.32 -1.62 0.89
CA ALA A 297 8.51 -2.74 1.36
C ALA A 297 7.61 -2.33 2.54
N GLY A 298 8.14 -1.56 3.49
CA GLY A 298 7.39 -1.06 4.64
C GLY A 298 6.26 -0.11 4.27
N VAL A 299 6.46 0.81 3.32
CA VAL A 299 5.39 1.69 2.82
C VAL A 299 4.30 0.86 2.16
N LEU A 300 4.64 -0.16 1.35
CA LEU A 300 3.63 -1.06 0.79
C LEU A 300 2.88 -1.83 1.88
N VAL A 301 3.58 -2.29 2.93
CA VAL A 301 2.96 -2.94 4.10
C VAL A 301 1.98 -2.00 4.82
N LEU A 302 2.32 -0.72 4.99
CA LEU A 302 1.42 0.28 5.57
C LEU A 302 0.21 0.53 4.68
N THR A 303 0.41 0.63 3.36
CA THR A 303 -0.70 0.84 2.43
C THR A 303 -1.65 -0.36 2.41
N VAL A 304 -1.13 -1.58 2.37
CA VAL A 304 -1.94 -2.81 2.50
C VAL A 304 -2.59 -2.91 3.88
N ALA A 305 -1.96 -2.41 4.94
CA ALA A 305 -2.59 -2.32 6.26
C ALA A 305 -3.77 -1.33 6.28
N GLY A 306 -3.66 -0.19 5.58
CA GLY A 306 -4.77 0.75 5.40
C GLY A 306 -5.94 0.12 4.65
N VAL A 307 -5.67 -0.66 3.60
CA VAL A 307 -6.69 -1.47 2.92
C VAL A 307 -7.31 -2.49 3.88
N LEU A 308 -6.49 -3.24 4.61
CA LEU A 308 -6.96 -4.24 5.58
C LEU A 308 -7.83 -3.63 6.68
N ALA A 309 -7.58 -2.38 7.07
CA ALA A 309 -8.40 -1.63 8.04
C ALA A 309 -9.76 -1.19 7.47
N SER A 310 -9.96 -1.23 6.15
CA SER A 310 -11.26 -1.06 5.49
C SER A 310 -11.98 -2.38 5.20
N VAL A 311 -11.32 -3.52 5.38
CA VAL A 311 -11.88 -4.86 5.14
C VAL A 311 -12.45 -5.41 6.44
N SER A 312 -13.74 -5.71 6.46
CA SER A 312 -14.37 -6.30 7.64
C SER A 312 -13.76 -7.68 7.96
N PRO A 313 -13.29 -7.93 9.20
CA PRO A 313 -12.75 -9.22 9.59
C PRO A 313 -13.89 -10.27 9.69
N PRO A 314 -13.62 -11.55 9.37
CA PRO A 314 -14.66 -12.58 9.28
C PRO A 314 -15.37 -12.98 10.60
N GLN A 315 -14.85 -12.58 11.76
CA GLN A 315 -15.41 -12.82 13.10
C GLN A 315 -15.86 -14.28 13.36
N ASN A 316 -16.58 -14.51 14.48
CA ASN A 316 -16.91 -15.85 14.99
C ASN A 316 -17.93 -16.63 14.16
N LEU A 317 -18.73 -15.95 13.34
CA LEU A 317 -19.85 -16.58 12.64
C LEU A 317 -19.49 -17.12 11.24
N GLY A 318 -18.25 -16.90 10.78
CA GLY A 318 -17.81 -17.41 9.48
C GLY A 318 -18.62 -16.88 8.29
N THR A 319 -19.29 -15.74 8.44
CA THR A 319 -20.18 -15.14 7.43
C THR A 319 -19.44 -14.36 6.35
N LEU A 320 -18.14 -14.09 6.52
CA LEU A 320 -17.28 -13.42 5.52
C LEU A 320 -16.17 -14.33 4.97
N ARG A 321 -16.44 -15.63 4.83
CA ARG A 321 -15.55 -16.59 4.18
C ARG A 321 -16.30 -17.34 3.08
N LEU A 322 -15.55 -17.96 2.18
CA LEU A 322 -16.14 -18.80 1.16
C LEU A 322 -16.78 -20.07 1.73
N THR A 323 -17.92 -20.43 1.16
CA THR A 323 -18.59 -21.70 1.42
C THR A 323 -17.87 -22.86 0.70
N PRO A 324 -18.01 -24.12 1.15
CA PRO A 324 -17.40 -25.25 0.46
C PRO A 324 -17.78 -25.37 -1.04
N PRO A 325 -19.03 -25.10 -1.48
CA PRO A 325 -19.35 -25.01 -2.90
C PRO A 325 -18.55 -23.94 -3.64
N GLN A 326 -18.44 -22.73 -3.08
CA GLN A 326 -17.65 -21.64 -3.67
C GLN A 326 -16.16 -22.01 -3.79
N ILE A 327 -15.59 -22.65 -2.76
CA ILE A 327 -14.20 -23.12 -2.79
C ILE A 327 -14.02 -24.16 -3.90
N ARG A 328 -14.90 -25.17 -3.98
CA ARG A 328 -14.87 -26.18 -5.04
C ARG A 328 -14.97 -25.55 -6.41
N ALA A 329 -15.85 -24.57 -6.57
CA ALA A 329 -15.99 -23.82 -7.80
C ALA A 329 -14.64 -23.16 -8.14
N LEU A 330 -14.06 -22.32 -7.27
CA LEU A 330 -12.80 -21.62 -7.54
C LEU A 330 -11.63 -22.52 -7.96
N VAL A 331 -11.51 -23.72 -7.39
CA VAL A 331 -10.42 -24.66 -7.72
C VAL A 331 -10.69 -25.53 -8.95
N SER A 332 -11.90 -25.47 -9.52
CA SER A 332 -12.34 -26.30 -10.65
C SER A 332 -12.37 -25.47 -11.94
N PRO A 333 -11.28 -25.43 -12.74
CA PRO A 333 -11.18 -24.53 -13.89
C PRO A 333 -12.29 -24.79 -14.91
N HIS A 334 -12.78 -23.73 -15.55
CA HIS A 334 -13.77 -23.79 -16.64
C HIS A 334 -13.29 -23.00 -17.86
N LEU A 335 -13.84 -23.30 -19.04
CA LEU A 335 -13.57 -22.50 -20.23
C LEU A 335 -14.16 -21.09 -20.08
N PRO A 336 -13.48 -20.05 -20.60
CA PRO A 336 -13.97 -18.68 -20.53
C PRO A 336 -15.35 -18.58 -21.16
N ARG A 337 -16.24 -17.87 -20.49
CA ARG A 337 -17.63 -17.69 -20.93
C ARG A 337 -17.66 -16.99 -22.29
N THR A 338 -18.56 -17.40 -23.18
CA THR A 338 -18.67 -16.85 -24.55
C THR A 338 -20.06 -16.32 -24.88
N ASP A 339 -21.06 -16.60 -24.05
CA ASP A 339 -22.40 -16.05 -24.21
C ASP A 339 -22.44 -14.60 -23.69
N VAL A 340 -22.62 -13.67 -24.62
CA VAL A 340 -22.76 -12.24 -24.32
C VAL A 340 -24.23 -11.95 -24.06
N VAL A 341 -24.55 -11.64 -22.80
CA VAL A 341 -25.90 -11.23 -22.39
C VAL A 341 -26.13 -9.78 -22.78
N ASP A 342 -27.32 -9.46 -23.29
CA ASP A 342 -27.72 -8.08 -23.60
C ASP A 342 -27.82 -7.24 -22.31
N PRO A 343 -27.02 -6.17 -22.15
CA PRO A 343 -27.05 -5.30 -20.98
C PRO A 343 -28.42 -4.71 -20.65
N ALA A 344 -29.27 -4.49 -21.66
CA ALA A 344 -30.61 -3.94 -21.43
C ALA A 344 -31.51 -4.84 -20.56
N LYS A 345 -31.16 -6.12 -20.37
CA LYS A 345 -31.90 -7.06 -19.54
C LYS A 345 -31.66 -6.91 -18.04
N PHE A 346 -30.54 -6.32 -17.63
CA PHE A 346 -30.16 -6.25 -16.22
C PHE A 346 -29.79 -4.85 -15.74
N VAL A 347 -29.40 -3.93 -16.63
CA VAL A 347 -29.11 -2.55 -16.24
C VAL A 347 -30.38 -1.87 -15.70
N GLY A 348 -30.27 -1.28 -14.50
CA GLY A 348 -31.39 -0.66 -13.80
C GLY A 348 -32.20 -1.61 -12.91
N ALA A 349 -31.82 -2.89 -12.81
CA ALA A 349 -32.42 -3.81 -11.85
C ALA A 349 -32.07 -3.41 -10.40
N GLU A 350 -33.03 -3.51 -9.48
CA GLU A 350 -32.82 -3.20 -8.05
C GLU A 350 -31.81 -4.14 -7.38
N GLN A 351 -31.66 -5.36 -7.90
CA GLN A 351 -30.77 -6.39 -7.36
C GLN A 351 -29.97 -7.06 -8.47
N ARG A 352 -28.84 -7.64 -8.07
CA ARG A 352 -27.93 -8.31 -8.98
C ARG A 352 -28.52 -9.60 -9.57
N THR A 353 -28.96 -9.53 -10.83
CA THR A 353 -29.61 -10.65 -11.55
C THR A 353 -28.60 -11.73 -11.97
N LEU A 354 -29.09 -12.89 -12.40
CA LEU A 354 -28.23 -13.93 -12.98
C LEU A 354 -27.57 -13.46 -14.28
N ASP A 355 -28.29 -12.70 -15.09
CA ASP A 355 -27.83 -12.17 -16.36
C ASP A 355 -26.69 -11.16 -16.19
N ASP A 356 -26.74 -10.31 -15.16
CA ASP A 356 -25.62 -9.44 -14.76
C ASP A 356 -24.39 -10.28 -14.35
N ARG A 357 -24.54 -11.25 -13.44
CA ARG A 357 -23.41 -12.10 -13.00
C ARG A 357 -22.74 -12.84 -14.15
N ARG A 358 -23.55 -13.33 -15.08
CA ARG A 358 -23.11 -13.98 -16.32
C ARG A 358 -22.32 -13.04 -17.22
N TYR A 359 -22.79 -11.79 -17.35
CA TYR A 359 -22.11 -10.76 -18.10
C TYR A 359 -20.78 -10.36 -17.44
N ALA A 360 -20.77 -10.18 -16.11
CA ALA A 360 -19.56 -9.88 -15.33
C ALA A 360 -18.53 -11.03 -15.41
N GLU A 361 -18.96 -12.29 -15.38
CA GLU A 361 -18.08 -13.44 -15.55
C GLU A 361 -17.45 -13.46 -16.95
N PHE A 362 -18.23 -13.17 -18.00
CA PHE A 362 -17.73 -12.99 -19.37
C PHE A 362 -16.66 -11.89 -19.46
N THR A 363 -16.92 -10.70 -18.92
CA THR A 363 -15.97 -9.58 -18.99
C THR A 363 -14.70 -9.88 -18.22
N HIS A 364 -14.78 -10.55 -17.07
CA HIS A 364 -13.60 -10.93 -16.31
C HIS A 364 -12.79 -12.01 -17.05
N ASN A 365 -13.42 -13.08 -17.53
CA ASN A 365 -12.70 -14.16 -18.21
C ASN A 365 -11.91 -13.66 -19.43
N TRP A 366 -12.52 -12.83 -20.28
CA TRP A 366 -11.84 -12.30 -21.48
C TRP A 366 -10.78 -11.25 -21.15
N SER A 367 -10.98 -10.45 -20.11
CA SER A 367 -9.91 -9.59 -19.57
C SER A 367 -8.72 -10.44 -19.10
N GLY A 368 -8.99 -11.58 -18.46
CA GLY A 368 -7.99 -12.55 -18.05
C GLY A 368 -7.15 -13.10 -19.21
N VAL A 369 -7.79 -13.43 -20.34
CA VAL A 369 -7.10 -13.89 -21.56
C VAL A 369 -6.12 -12.83 -22.05
N MET A 370 -6.57 -11.58 -22.15
CA MET A 370 -5.73 -10.46 -22.60
C MET A 370 -4.55 -10.20 -21.65
N VAL A 371 -4.78 -10.27 -20.33
CA VAL A 371 -3.74 -10.12 -19.31
C VAL A 371 -2.73 -11.28 -19.34
N ALA A 372 -3.19 -12.52 -19.53
CA ALA A 372 -2.30 -13.68 -19.66
C ALA A 372 -1.42 -13.57 -20.91
N LEU A 373 -1.99 -13.16 -22.05
CA LEU A 373 -1.24 -12.92 -23.29
C LEU A 373 -0.20 -11.81 -23.12
N LEU A 374 -0.54 -10.72 -22.42
CA LEU A 374 0.39 -9.66 -22.08
C LEU A 374 1.56 -10.20 -21.23
N GLY A 375 1.24 -10.95 -20.16
CA GLY A 375 2.24 -11.56 -19.28
C GLY A 375 3.18 -12.49 -20.05
N CYS A 376 2.66 -13.31 -20.96
CA CYS A 376 3.45 -14.13 -21.87
C CYS A 376 4.35 -13.29 -22.78
N GLY A 377 3.83 -12.19 -23.33
CA GLY A 377 4.62 -11.25 -24.12
C GLY A 377 5.79 -10.65 -23.33
N TRP A 378 5.54 -10.23 -22.10
CA TRP A 378 6.59 -9.73 -21.20
C TRP A 378 7.58 -10.81 -20.77
N LEU A 379 7.13 -12.05 -20.55
CA LEU A 379 8.02 -13.17 -20.27
C LEU A 379 8.96 -13.46 -21.45
N VAL A 380 8.41 -13.53 -22.68
CA VAL A 380 9.21 -13.70 -23.91
C VAL A 380 10.19 -12.54 -24.09
N MET A 381 9.77 -11.31 -23.76
CA MET A 381 10.63 -10.14 -23.76
C MET A 381 11.80 -10.30 -22.77
N SER A 382 11.54 -10.75 -21.53
CA SER A 382 12.56 -10.99 -20.50
C SER A 382 13.56 -12.11 -20.86
N LEU A 383 13.17 -13.06 -21.72
CA LEU A 383 14.06 -14.11 -22.22
C LEU A 383 15.01 -13.62 -23.33
N GLY A 384 14.69 -12.50 -23.98
CA GLY A 384 15.53 -11.87 -25.00
C GLY A 384 15.47 -12.54 -26.39
N GLY A 385 16.50 -12.29 -27.20
CA GLY A 385 16.60 -12.80 -28.57
C GLY A 385 15.63 -12.14 -29.57
N ARG A 386 15.51 -12.72 -30.77
CA ARG A 386 14.64 -12.18 -31.84
C ARG A 386 13.17 -12.17 -31.45
N ALA A 387 12.72 -13.18 -30.70
CA ALA A 387 11.35 -13.27 -30.19
C ALA A 387 11.09 -12.17 -29.14
N GLY A 388 12.01 -11.95 -28.21
CA GLY A 388 11.91 -10.87 -27.22
C GLY A 388 11.81 -9.49 -27.86
N LEU A 389 12.62 -9.21 -28.89
CA LEU A 389 12.54 -7.94 -29.65
C LEU A 389 11.21 -7.76 -30.39
N ARG A 390 10.60 -8.83 -30.89
CA ARG A 390 9.26 -8.77 -31.51
C ARG A 390 8.19 -8.54 -30.45
N ALA A 391 8.25 -9.25 -29.33
CA ALA A 391 7.34 -9.08 -28.20
C ALA A 391 7.40 -7.65 -27.65
N GLU A 392 8.61 -7.07 -27.54
CA GLU A 392 8.82 -5.68 -27.14
C GLU A 392 8.07 -4.68 -28.06
N LYS A 393 8.07 -4.93 -29.37
CA LYS A 393 7.37 -4.08 -30.35
C LYS A 393 5.86 -4.30 -30.33
N ALA A 394 5.42 -5.54 -30.09
CA ALA A 394 4.03 -5.97 -30.23
C ALA A 394 3.19 -5.75 -28.97
N TRP A 395 3.77 -5.87 -27.76
CA TRP A 395 2.99 -5.85 -26.52
C TRP A 395 2.09 -4.62 -26.33
N PRO A 396 2.50 -3.36 -26.68
CA PRO A 396 1.60 -2.22 -26.48
C PRO A 396 0.35 -2.36 -27.35
N TRP A 397 0.49 -2.87 -28.57
CA TRP A 397 -0.61 -3.08 -29.51
C TRP A 397 -1.50 -4.25 -29.12
N LEU A 398 -0.90 -5.35 -28.65
CA LEU A 398 -1.64 -6.48 -28.08
C LEU A 398 -2.45 -6.07 -26.85
N PHE A 399 -2.02 -5.02 -26.15
CA PHE A 399 -2.68 -4.53 -24.96
C PHE A 399 -3.78 -3.50 -25.24
N VAL A 400 -3.80 -2.81 -26.39
CA VAL A 400 -4.85 -1.82 -26.76
C VAL A 400 -6.29 -2.36 -26.63
N PRO A 401 -6.60 -3.61 -26.99
CA PRO A 401 -7.96 -4.13 -26.84
C PRO A 401 -8.45 -4.14 -25.39
N LEU A 402 -7.58 -4.38 -24.40
CA LEU A 402 -7.99 -4.48 -22.99
C LEU A 402 -8.60 -3.18 -22.42
N PRO A 403 -7.94 -2.00 -22.45
CA PRO A 403 -8.55 -0.78 -21.94
C PRO A 403 -9.81 -0.37 -22.71
N ILE A 404 -9.90 -0.66 -24.02
CA ILE A 404 -11.14 -0.44 -24.79
C ILE A 404 -12.24 -1.36 -24.27
N PHE A 405 -11.91 -2.63 -24.09
CA PHE A 405 -12.83 -3.65 -23.58
C PHE A 405 -13.32 -3.31 -22.17
N ILE A 406 -12.44 -2.94 -21.25
CA ILE A 406 -12.83 -2.50 -19.90
C ILE A 406 -13.71 -1.25 -19.99
N ALA A 407 -13.28 -0.21 -20.72
CA ALA A 407 -14.03 1.03 -20.80
C ALA A 407 -15.46 0.82 -21.28
N VAL A 408 -15.67 0.00 -22.31
CA VAL A 408 -16.96 -0.18 -22.98
C VAL A 408 -17.80 -1.30 -22.37
N ALA A 409 -17.19 -2.43 -22.04
CA ALA A 409 -17.90 -3.64 -21.64
C ALA A 409 -18.04 -3.79 -20.12
N ALA A 410 -17.20 -3.14 -19.29
CA ALA A 410 -17.38 -3.24 -17.84
C ALA A 410 -18.64 -2.47 -17.38
N ASP A 411 -18.91 -1.31 -18.00
CA ASP A 411 -20.01 -0.41 -17.65
C ASP A 411 -20.86 -0.09 -18.90
N PRO A 412 -21.73 -1.03 -19.35
CA PRO A 412 -22.54 -0.86 -20.55
C PRO A 412 -23.46 0.37 -20.50
N GLU A 413 -23.89 0.78 -19.31
CA GLU A 413 -24.68 2.00 -19.05
C GLU A 413 -24.00 3.30 -19.53
N VAL A 414 -22.66 3.33 -19.58
CA VAL A 414 -21.91 4.53 -19.97
C VAL A 414 -21.81 4.65 -21.49
N TRP A 415 -21.36 3.59 -22.15
CA TRP A 415 -20.98 3.66 -23.57
C TRP A 415 -21.95 2.96 -24.53
N ILE A 416 -22.59 1.87 -24.09
CA ILE A 416 -23.50 1.07 -24.92
C ILE A 416 -24.91 1.63 -24.85
N LEU A 417 -25.48 1.72 -23.64
CA LEU A 417 -26.83 2.19 -23.41
C LEU A 417 -26.91 3.72 -23.27
N ARG A 418 -25.80 4.36 -22.87
CA ARG A 418 -25.70 5.83 -22.68
C ARG A 418 -26.76 6.38 -21.74
N THR A 419 -27.07 5.63 -20.68
CA THR A 419 -28.05 5.99 -19.67
C THR A 419 -27.44 6.81 -18.54
N PHE A 420 -26.12 6.76 -18.36
CA PHE A 420 -25.41 7.52 -17.33
C PHE A 420 -24.88 8.86 -17.86
N THR A 421 -25.10 9.92 -17.09
CA THR A 421 -24.43 11.22 -17.26
C THR A 421 -23.04 11.21 -16.63
N LEU A 422 -22.18 12.16 -17.00
CA LEU A 422 -20.83 12.27 -16.40
C LEU A 422 -20.87 12.40 -14.87
N ALA A 423 -21.85 13.11 -14.31
CA ALA A 423 -22.00 13.23 -12.86
C ALA A 423 -22.36 11.90 -12.19
N GLN A 424 -23.16 11.06 -12.85
CA GLN A 424 -23.50 9.71 -12.36
C GLN A 424 -22.30 8.77 -12.49
N VAL A 425 -21.54 8.83 -13.59
CA VAL A 425 -20.29 8.08 -13.76
C VAL A 425 -19.29 8.40 -12.67
N LEU A 426 -19.11 9.69 -12.36
CA LEU A 426 -18.19 10.12 -11.31
C LEU A 426 -18.73 9.76 -9.92
N GLY A 427 -20.04 9.80 -9.71
CA GLY A 427 -20.69 9.56 -8.42
C GLY A 427 -20.86 8.09 -8.06
N ASP A 428 -20.88 7.17 -9.03
CA ASP A 428 -20.95 5.74 -8.79
C ASP A 428 -19.55 5.15 -8.54
N PRO A 429 -19.29 4.56 -7.35
CA PRO A 429 -17.97 4.03 -7.02
C PRO A 429 -17.49 2.94 -7.98
N GLN A 430 -18.37 2.01 -8.34
CA GLN A 430 -18.02 0.85 -9.16
C GLN A 430 -17.67 1.29 -10.59
N VAL A 431 -18.53 2.11 -11.19
CA VAL A 431 -18.31 2.64 -12.55
C VAL A 431 -17.05 3.50 -12.58
N LEU A 432 -16.84 4.37 -11.58
CA LEU A 432 -15.63 5.20 -11.52
C LEU A 432 -14.36 4.34 -11.46
N GLU A 433 -14.36 3.27 -10.67
CA GLU A 433 -13.21 2.38 -10.50
C GLU A 433 -12.88 1.62 -11.79
N HIS A 434 -13.88 1.11 -12.50
CA HIS A 434 -13.70 0.48 -13.81
C HIS A 434 -13.15 1.46 -14.86
N GLN A 435 -13.71 2.67 -14.95
CA GLN A 435 -13.25 3.70 -15.88
C GLN A 435 -11.84 4.19 -15.54
N LEU A 436 -11.51 4.35 -14.26
CA LEU A 436 -10.14 4.65 -13.82
C LEU A 436 -9.16 3.52 -14.19
N GLY A 437 -9.58 2.26 -14.05
CA GLY A 437 -8.83 1.09 -14.50
C GLY A 437 -8.54 1.11 -16.01
N ALA A 438 -9.56 1.44 -16.82
CA ALA A 438 -9.40 1.61 -18.27
C ALA A 438 -8.42 2.75 -18.61
N VAL A 439 -8.54 3.91 -17.95
CA VAL A 439 -7.62 5.05 -18.13
C VAL A 439 -6.18 4.64 -17.77
N LEU A 440 -5.99 3.95 -16.65
CA LEU A 440 -4.68 3.46 -16.21
C LEU A 440 -4.06 2.53 -17.26
N ALA A 441 -4.86 1.63 -17.84
CA ALA A 441 -4.43 0.74 -18.90
C ALA A 441 -4.14 1.48 -20.23
N PHE A 442 -4.91 2.52 -20.60
CA PHE A 442 -4.57 3.40 -21.73
C PHE A 442 -3.25 4.16 -21.50
N VAL A 443 -3.02 4.65 -20.28
CA VAL A 443 -1.74 5.27 -19.91
C VAL A 443 -0.59 4.27 -20.06
N LEU A 444 -0.78 3.02 -19.66
CA LEU A 444 0.21 1.95 -19.84
C LEU A 444 0.55 1.74 -21.32
N VAL A 445 -0.46 1.65 -22.20
CA VAL A 445 -0.27 1.56 -23.66
C VAL A 445 0.49 2.77 -24.19
N GLY A 446 0.04 3.99 -23.84
CA GLY A 446 0.62 5.23 -24.33
C GLY A 446 2.08 5.41 -23.91
N LEU A 447 2.40 5.06 -22.66
CA LEU A 447 3.78 5.00 -22.19
C LEU A 447 4.56 3.89 -22.93
N GLY A 448 3.92 2.76 -23.26
CA GLY A 448 4.53 1.63 -23.95
C GLY A 448 5.03 1.98 -25.35
N LEU A 449 4.23 2.76 -26.07
CA LEU A 449 4.59 3.28 -27.38
C LEU A 449 5.77 4.27 -27.31
N ARG A 450 5.88 5.04 -26.22
CA ARG A 450 6.99 5.99 -25.98
C ARG A 450 8.27 5.30 -25.46
N ASP A 451 8.13 4.18 -24.78
CA ASP A 451 9.19 3.48 -24.08
C ASP A 451 10.25 2.85 -24.99
N ARG A 452 9.96 2.72 -26.29
CA ARG A 452 10.87 2.22 -27.32
C ARG A 452 12.20 2.97 -27.41
N ARG A 453 12.34 4.13 -26.76
CA ARG A 453 13.57 4.93 -26.69
C ARG A 453 14.45 4.64 -25.46
N ARG A 454 13.97 3.85 -24.49
CA ARG A 454 14.71 3.59 -23.23
C ARG A 454 15.79 2.52 -23.38
N PRO A 455 16.78 2.43 -22.49
CA PRO A 455 17.73 1.31 -22.46
C PRO A 455 17.02 -0.03 -22.25
N GLY A 456 17.56 -1.12 -22.82
CA GLY A 456 16.98 -2.46 -22.71
C GLY A 456 16.59 -2.90 -21.28
N PRO A 457 17.43 -2.69 -20.25
CA PRO A 457 17.10 -3.06 -18.86
C PRO A 457 15.85 -2.35 -18.31
N GLU A 458 15.57 -1.13 -18.79
CA GLU A 458 14.41 -0.38 -18.37
C GLU A 458 13.15 -0.84 -19.10
N ARG A 459 13.22 -1.55 -20.22
CA ARG A 459 12.01 -1.97 -20.93
C ARG A 459 11.32 -3.14 -20.20
N PRO A 460 9.98 -3.17 -20.10
CA PRO A 460 9.05 -2.13 -20.52
C PRO A 460 8.88 -1.05 -19.44
N LEU A 461 8.73 0.20 -19.89
CA LEU A 461 8.33 1.43 -19.17
C LEU A 461 9.23 1.89 -18.02
N GLY A 462 10.36 1.24 -17.78
CA GLY A 462 11.23 1.45 -16.63
C GLY A 462 10.45 1.46 -15.33
N TYR A 463 10.68 2.50 -14.53
CA TYR A 463 9.99 2.69 -13.25
C TYR A 463 8.49 2.94 -13.35
N ALA A 464 7.94 3.26 -14.52
CA ALA A 464 6.50 3.50 -14.64
C ALA A 464 5.70 2.20 -14.58
N LEU A 465 6.16 1.10 -15.21
CA LEU A 465 5.46 -0.19 -15.17
C LEU A 465 5.15 -0.67 -13.74
N PRO A 466 6.14 -0.84 -12.85
CA PRO A 466 5.88 -1.33 -11.50
C PRO A 466 4.98 -0.38 -10.70
N VAL A 467 5.11 0.93 -10.89
CA VAL A 467 4.23 1.91 -10.21
C VAL A 467 2.78 1.73 -10.63
N LEU A 468 2.52 1.60 -11.94
CA LEU A 468 1.16 1.39 -12.44
C LEU A 468 0.59 0.05 -12.01
N MET A 469 1.41 -1.01 -11.98
CA MET A 469 1.02 -2.33 -11.46
C MET A 469 0.68 -2.26 -9.96
N ILE A 470 1.53 -1.62 -9.15
CA ILE A 470 1.29 -1.44 -7.71
C ILE A 470 0.00 -0.64 -7.48
N LEU A 471 -0.15 0.51 -8.15
CA LEU A 471 -1.34 1.36 -8.00
C LEU A 471 -2.61 0.62 -8.42
N GLY A 472 -2.64 -0.02 -9.59
CA GLY A 472 -3.80 -0.79 -10.04
C GLY A 472 -4.12 -1.97 -9.12
N SER A 473 -3.11 -2.61 -8.55
CA SER A 473 -3.31 -3.73 -7.62
C SER A 473 -3.83 -3.29 -6.25
N LEU A 474 -3.35 -2.15 -5.73
CA LEU A 474 -3.87 -1.54 -4.52
C LEU A 474 -5.31 -1.06 -4.71
N LEU A 475 -5.64 -0.59 -5.92
CA LEU A 475 -7.00 -0.23 -6.31
C LEU A 475 -7.92 -1.45 -6.25
N LEU A 476 -7.53 -2.56 -6.86
CA LEU A 476 -8.28 -3.84 -6.80
C LEU A 476 -8.44 -4.35 -5.37
N LEU A 477 -7.41 -4.22 -4.53
CA LEU A 477 -7.45 -4.64 -3.12
C LEU A 477 -8.42 -3.79 -2.28
N GLY A 478 -8.52 -2.49 -2.56
CA GLY A 478 -9.44 -1.56 -1.89
C GLY A 478 -10.81 -1.40 -2.57
N HIS A 479 -11.05 -2.09 -3.68
CA HIS A 479 -12.33 -2.15 -4.42
C HIS A 479 -13.27 -3.21 -3.85
N ALA A 480 -12.73 -4.26 -3.23
CA ALA A 480 -13.53 -5.13 -2.39
C ALA A 480 -14.29 -4.25 -1.39
N HIS A 481 -15.62 -4.39 -1.30
CA HIS A 481 -16.54 -3.76 -0.31
C HIS A 481 -17.55 -2.68 -0.75
N SER A 482 -17.66 -2.25 -2.02
CA SER A 482 -18.62 -1.20 -2.40
C SER A 482 -20.02 -1.65 -2.85
N ASN A 483 -20.31 -2.96 -2.98
CA ASN A 483 -21.55 -3.43 -3.62
C ASN A 483 -22.71 -3.67 -2.63
N PHE A 484 -23.53 -2.65 -2.38
CA PHE A 484 -24.71 -2.71 -1.51
C PHE A 484 -25.91 -3.49 -2.09
N THR A 485 -25.90 -3.79 -3.39
CA THR A 485 -27.00 -4.47 -4.12
C THR A 485 -26.82 -5.99 -4.26
N ALA A 486 -25.71 -6.55 -3.79
CA ALA A 486 -25.41 -7.98 -3.87
C ALA A 486 -25.67 -8.71 -2.54
N THR A 487 -25.91 -10.02 -2.61
CA THR A 487 -25.94 -10.85 -1.40
C THR A 487 -24.56 -10.87 -0.75
N GLN A 488 -24.52 -11.05 0.58
CA GLN A 488 -23.27 -11.14 1.33
C GLN A 488 -22.38 -12.28 0.81
N GLU A 489 -22.97 -13.42 0.46
CA GLU A 489 -22.23 -14.56 -0.10
C GLU A 489 -21.54 -14.24 -1.43
N LEU A 490 -22.25 -13.55 -2.34
CA LEU A 490 -21.69 -13.15 -3.63
C LEU A 490 -20.60 -12.10 -3.45
N THR A 491 -20.83 -11.13 -2.57
CA THR A 491 -19.84 -10.09 -2.22
C THR A 491 -18.56 -10.71 -1.69
N ASN A 492 -18.66 -11.72 -0.80
CA ASN A 492 -17.49 -12.45 -0.30
C ASN A 492 -16.71 -13.16 -1.42
N LEU A 493 -17.43 -13.82 -2.34
CA LEU A 493 -16.82 -14.50 -3.47
C LEU A 493 -16.04 -13.55 -4.37
N ILE A 494 -16.63 -12.40 -4.70
CA ILE A 494 -15.99 -11.36 -5.50
C ILE A 494 -14.77 -10.79 -4.78
N ASN A 495 -14.90 -10.43 -3.50
CA ASN A 495 -13.82 -9.85 -2.71
C ASN A 495 -12.61 -10.81 -2.59
N VAL A 496 -12.84 -12.11 -2.42
CA VAL A 496 -11.75 -13.10 -2.38
C VAL A 496 -11.01 -13.17 -3.71
N GLN A 497 -11.73 -13.20 -4.83
CA GLN A 497 -11.12 -13.25 -6.16
C GLN A 497 -10.35 -11.96 -6.47
N HIS A 498 -10.89 -10.80 -6.10
CA HIS A 498 -10.21 -9.51 -6.25
C HIS A 498 -8.96 -9.40 -5.36
N ALA A 499 -8.99 -9.95 -4.14
CA ALA A 499 -7.81 -10.03 -3.28
C ALA A 499 -6.72 -10.89 -3.91
N ILE A 500 -7.08 -12.00 -4.58
CA ILE A 500 -6.13 -12.81 -5.36
C ILE A 500 -5.55 -11.99 -6.51
N PHE A 501 -6.38 -11.25 -7.25
CA PHE A 501 -5.92 -10.41 -8.35
C PHE A 501 -4.92 -9.35 -7.91
N GLY A 502 -5.29 -8.58 -6.88
CA GLY A 502 -4.43 -7.57 -6.29
C GLY A 502 -3.15 -8.17 -5.71
N ALA A 503 -3.19 -9.37 -5.13
CA ALA A 503 -1.99 -10.06 -4.64
C ALA A 503 -0.98 -10.33 -5.75
N PHE A 504 -1.40 -10.98 -6.85
CA PHE A 504 -0.50 -11.27 -7.97
C PHE A 504 0.07 -10.00 -8.59
N GLY A 505 -0.77 -9.01 -8.86
CA GLY A 505 -0.34 -7.74 -9.46
C GLY A 505 0.61 -6.95 -8.56
N LEU A 506 0.33 -6.89 -7.24
CA LEU A 506 1.14 -6.15 -6.28
C LEU A 506 2.51 -6.80 -6.11
N LEU A 507 2.56 -8.12 -5.99
CA LEU A 507 3.83 -8.86 -5.91
C LEU A 507 4.63 -8.71 -7.20
N ALA A 508 3.99 -8.78 -8.36
CA ALA A 508 4.66 -8.59 -9.65
C ALA A 508 5.24 -7.17 -9.79
N GLY A 509 4.46 -6.14 -9.46
CA GLY A 509 4.92 -4.75 -9.50
C GLY A 509 6.05 -4.48 -8.50
N THR A 510 5.95 -5.05 -7.29
CA THR A 510 6.98 -4.92 -6.25
C THR A 510 8.30 -5.59 -6.66
N LEU A 511 8.23 -6.81 -7.21
CA LEU A 511 9.42 -7.51 -7.70
C LEU A 511 10.07 -6.77 -8.87
N ARG A 512 9.27 -6.24 -9.80
CA ARG A 512 9.78 -5.43 -10.92
C ARG A 512 10.43 -4.13 -10.43
N TRP A 513 9.87 -3.50 -9.40
CA TRP A 513 10.50 -2.33 -8.76
C TRP A 513 11.87 -2.70 -8.17
N PHE A 514 11.96 -3.78 -7.39
CA PHE A 514 13.22 -4.21 -6.79
C PHE A 514 14.27 -4.67 -7.80
N GLU A 515 13.86 -5.30 -8.89
CA GLU A 515 14.72 -5.63 -10.03
C GLU A 515 15.33 -4.35 -10.63
N LEU A 516 14.51 -3.38 -11.02
CA LEU A 516 14.97 -2.13 -11.66
C LEU A 516 15.87 -1.28 -10.76
N ARG A 517 15.69 -1.35 -9.44
CA ARG A 517 16.54 -0.66 -8.46
C ARG A 517 17.85 -1.41 -8.15
N GLY A 518 18.05 -2.59 -8.75
CA GLY A 518 19.20 -3.45 -8.51
C GLY A 518 19.29 -3.92 -7.06
N LEU A 519 18.11 -4.12 -6.44
CA LEU A 519 17.99 -4.56 -5.05
C LEU A 519 17.92 -6.09 -4.95
N PHE A 520 17.34 -6.75 -5.96
CA PHE A 520 17.24 -8.21 -6.08
C PHE A 520 18.02 -8.73 -7.30
N PRO A 521 18.38 -10.03 -7.34
CA PRO A 521 19.06 -10.61 -8.49
C PRO A 521 18.20 -10.63 -9.76
N ASP A 522 18.72 -10.07 -10.85
CA ASP A 522 18.02 -9.95 -12.14
C ASP A 522 17.58 -11.29 -12.72
N ARG A 523 18.41 -12.35 -12.59
CA ARG A 523 18.19 -13.63 -13.30
C ARG A 523 16.85 -14.29 -12.95
N ALA A 524 16.46 -14.24 -11.68
CA ALA A 524 15.23 -14.85 -11.19
C ALA A 524 14.06 -13.88 -11.32
N THR A 525 14.25 -12.62 -10.89
CA THR A 525 13.17 -11.62 -10.86
C THR A 525 12.61 -11.34 -12.25
N ARG A 526 13.45 -11.28 -13.29
CA ARG A 526 13.02 -11.09 -14.70
C ARG A 526 12.01 -12.13 -15.19
N LEU A 527 11.97 -13.31 -14.59
CA LEU A 527 11.06 -14.41 -14.93
C LEU A 527 9.86 -14.49 -13.98
N ILE A 528 10.06 -14.14 -12.70
CA ILE A 528 9.00 -14.27 -11.69
C ILE A 528 7.91 -13.22 -11.91
N TRP A 529 8.26 -11.95 -12.11
CA TRP A 529 7.25 -10.89 -12.20
C TRP A 529 6.30 -11.06 -13.41
N PRO A 530 6.74 -11.43 -14.63
CA PRO A 530 5.82 -11.70 -15.73
C PRO A 530 5.00 -12.97 -15.47
N SER A 531 5.59 -13.98 -14.82
CA SER A 531 4.88 -15.22 -14.48
C SER A 531 3.74 -14.99 -13.48
N LEU A 532 3.89 -14.03 -12.56
CA LEU A 532 2.81 -13.60 -11.68
C LEU A 532 1.67 -12.91 -12.47
N VAL A 533 2.00 -12.11 -13.49
CA VAL A 533 1.00 -11.51 -14.39
C VAL A 533 0.28 -12.57 -15.23
N ILE A 534 1.00 -13.61 -15.68
CA ILE A 534 0.40 -14.77 -16.34
C ILE A 534 -0.54 -15.49 -15.37
N GLY A 535 -0.10 -15.77 -14.15
CA GLY A 535 -0.91 -16.43 -13.12
C GLY A 535 -2.19 -15.67 -12.79
N LEU A 536 -2.10 -14.33 -12.69
CA LEU A 536 -3.25 -13.43 -12.58
C LEU A 536 -4.25 -13.65 -13.74
N GLY A 537 -3.76 -13.55 -14.98
CA GLY A 537 -4.60 -13.70 -16.17
C GLY A 537 -5.22 -15.10 -16.29
N LEU A 538 -4.47 -16.15 -15.98
CA LEU A 538 -4.96 -17.54 -15.98
C LEU A 538 -6.05 -17.75 -14.93
N PHE A 539 -5.85 -17.27 -13.70
CA PHE A 539 -6.87 -17.35 -12.67
C PHE A 539 -8.14 -16.60 -13.09
N MET A 540 -7.98 -15.39 -13.63
CA MET A 540 -9.11 -14.59 -14.11
C MET A 540 -9.85 -15.25 -15.29
N THR A 541 -9.13 -15.97 -16.16
CA THR A 541 -9.69 -16.66 -17.33
C THR A 541 -10.46 -17.92 -16.95
N PHE A 542 -9.87 -18.77 -16.11
CA PHE A 542 -10.34 -20.14 -15.90
C PHE A 542 -10.97 -20.36 -14.53
N CYS A 543 -10.68 -19.50 -13.55
CA CYS A 543 -11.12 -19.67 -12.17
C CYS A 543 -12.11 -18.60 -11.71
N TYR A 544 -12.14 -17.42 -12.34
CA TYR A 544 -13.06 -16.36 -11.94
C TYR A 544 -14.51 -16.74 -12.21
N ARG A 545 -15.35 -16.57 -11.21
CA ARG A 545 -16.76 -16.92 -11.29
C ARG A 545 -17.63 -16.10 -10.36
N GLU A 546 -18.83 -15.83 -10.84
CA GLU A 546 -19.92 -15.25 -10.05
C GLU A 546 -21.16 -16.16 -10.05
N THR A 547 -21.15 -17.16 -10.91
CA THR A 547 -22.14 -18.23 -10.99
C THR A 547 -21.48 -19.55 -10.58
N TYR A 548 -22.07 -20.30 -9.64
CA TYR A 548 -21.50 -21.54 -9.10
C TYR A 548 -22.54 -22.54 -8.63
#